data_AF-A0A3N9N6L1-F1
#
_entry.id   AF-A0A3N9N6L1-F1
#
_cell.length_a   1.000
_cell.length_b   1.000
_cell.length_c   1.000
_cell.angle_alpha   90.00
_cell.angle_beta   90.00
_cell.angle_gamma   90.00
#
_symmetry.space_group_name_H-M   'P 1'
#
loop_
_entity.id
_entity.type
_entity.pdbx_description
1 polymer ?
#
loop_
_entity_poly.entity_id
_entity_poly.type
_entity_poly.pdbx_seq_one_letter_code
_entity_poly.pdbx_strand_id
1 'polypeptide(L)'
;EKAPGTSSAVGVLTSIVGTIGYIINGWHVPDLPAGALGYVMPAFALPVLVGTLLGGPLGSKLNKRFGGSVFRKVFAFFLLAIALKILFAP
;
A
#
# COMPACT_ATOMS: atom_id res chain seq x y z
N GLU A 1 17.56 10.73 11.53
CA GLU A 1 16.58 11.11 12.58
C GLU A 1 15.89 9.85 13.07
N LYS A 2 15.58 9.80 14.38
CA LYS A 2 15.40 8.59 15.20
C LYS A 2 14.30 7.62 14.71
N ALA A 3 14.69 6.35 14.68
CA ALA A 3 13.91 5.09 14.72
C ALA A 3 12.47 5.11 14.16
N PRO A 4 12.24 4.67 12.91
CA PRO A 4 10.91 4.39 12.36
C PRO A 4 10.23 3.12 12.94
N GLY A 5 10.73 2.56 14.06
CA GLY A 5 10.34 1.24 14.55
C GLY A 5 8.83 1.08 14.78
N THR A 6 8.15 2.11 15.29
CA THR A 6 6.71 2.07 15.55
C THR A 6 5.87 2.19 14.28
N SER A 7 6.18 3.11 13.36
CA SER A 7 5.44 3.22 12.08
C SER A 7 5.65 2.01 11.19
N SER A 8 6.86 1.43 11.16
CA SER A 8 7.12 0.19 10.44
C SER A 8 6.32 -0.98 11.01
N ALA A 9 6.16 -1.04 12.34
CA ALA A 9 5.37 -2.08 13.00
C ALA A 9 3.88 -2.02 12.62
N VAL A 10 3.28 -0.83 12.50
CA VAL A 10 1.89 -0.68 12.04
C VAL A 10 1.73 -1.16 10.60
N GLY A 11 2.68 -0.82 9.71
CA GLY A 11 2.70 -1.29 8.32
C GLY A 11 2.78 -2.82 8.20
N VAL A 12 3.62 -3.45 9.01
CA VAL A 12 3.72 -4.91 9.07
C VAL A 12 2.43 -5.53 9.59
N LEU A 13 1.87 -5.00 10.67
CA LEU A 13 0.63 -5.51 11.26
C LEU A 13 -0.55 -5.41 10.29
N THR A 14 -0.75 -4.25 9.64
CA THR A 14 -1.84 -4.11 8.65
C THR A 14 -1.66 -5.04 7.45
N SER A 15 -0.41 -5.31 7.04
CA SER A 15 -0.14 -6.23 5.93
C SER A 15 -0.49 -7.67 6.31
N ILE A 16 -0.17 -8.09 7.53
CA ILE A 16 -0.53 -9.42 8.05
C ILE A 16 -2.05 -9.55 8.13
N VAL A 17 -2.73 -8.60 8.78
CA VAL A 17 -4.19 -8.63 8.95
C VAL A 17 -4.89 -8.61 7.59
N GLY A 18 -4.45 -7.74 6.67
CA GLY A 18 -4.99 -7.68 5.31
C GLY A 18 -4.78 -8.98 4.53
N THR A 19 -3.58 -9.55 4.58
CA THR A 19 -3.25 -10.83 3.91
C THR A 19 -4.14 -11.95 4.43
N ILE A 20 -4.29 -12.08 5.75
CA ILE A 20 -5.16 -13.09 6.36
C ILE A 20 -6.62 -12.86 5.95
N GLY A 21 -7.10 -11.62 5.98
CA GLY A 21 -8.46 -11.28 5.55
C GLY A 21 -8.74 -11.66 4.10
N TYR A 22 -7.79 -11.40 3.19
CA TYR A 22 -7.90 -11.78 1.78
C TYR A 22 -7.81 -13.29 1.53
N ILE A 23 -7.02 -14.02 2.32
CA ILE A 23 -6.98 -15.48 2.27
C ILE A 23 -8.33 -16.06 2.68
N ILE A 24 -8.89 -15.60 3.81
CA ILE A 24 -10.17 -16.11 4.33
C ILE A 24 -11.32 -15.78 3.37
N ASN A 25 -11.36 -14.56 2.81
CA ASN A 25 -12.39 -14.18 1.84
C ASN A 25 -12.29 -14.95 0.51
N GLY A 26 -11.07 -15.20 0.03
CA GLY A 26 -10.86 -15.87 -1.25
C GLY A 26 -10.98 -17.40 -1.19
N TRP A 27 -11.10 -17.99 0.00
CA TRP A 27 -11.10 -19.45 0.19
C TRP A 27 -12.30 -20.16 -0.45
N HIS A 28 -13.44 -19.47 -0.58
CA HIS A 28 -14.68 -20.03 -1.12
C HIS A 28 -14.92 -19.68 -2.59
N VAL A 29 -13.93 -19.14 -3.31
CA VAL A 29 -14.09 -18.71 -4.70
C VAL A 29 -13.59 -19.82 -5.64
N PRO A 30 -14.49 -20.48 -6.39
CA PRO A 30 -14.12 -21.55 -7.31
C PRO A 30 -13.78 -20.97 -8.69
N ASP A 31 -12.60 -20.36 -8.85
CA ASP A 31 -11.93 -20.12 -10.15
C ASP A 31 -10.48 -19.60 -9.97
N LEU A 32 -9.84 -19.94 -8.86
CA LEU A 32 -8.54 -19.35 -8.53
C LEU A 32 -7.41 -19.95 -9.38
N PRO A 33 -6.51 -19.11 -9.95
CA PRO A 33 -5.37 -19.58 -10.71
C PRO A 33 -4.47 -20.47 -9.86
N ALA A 34 -3.88 -21.49 -10.48
CA ALA A 34 -3.06 -22.49 -9.80
C ALA A 34 -1.92 -21.84 -9.00
N GLY A 35 -1.97 -21.94 -7.67
CA GLY A 35 -0.97 -21.37 -6.76
C GLY A 35 -1.43 -20.12 -5.99
N ALA A 36 -2.66 -19.66 -6.15
CA ALA A 36 -3.25 -18.61 -5.31
C ALA A 36 -3.76 -19.16 -3.97
N LEU A 37 -3.44 -18.48 -2.87
CA LEU A 37 -4.00 -18.73 -1.53
C LEU A 37 -5.09 -17.69 -1.30
N GLY A 38 -6.32 -18.01 -1.69
CA GLY A 38 -7.38 -16.99 -1.76
C GLY A 38 -7.01 -15.87 -2.74
N TYR A 39 -7.33 -14.61 -2.41
CA TYR A 39 -6.93 -13.47 -3.26
C TYR A 39 -5.43 -13.13 -3.19
N VAL A 40 -4.64 -13.90 -2.44
CA VAL A 40 -3.20 -13.64 -2.26
C VAL A 40 -2.41 -14.56 -3.18
N MET A 41 -1.64 -13.95 -4.08
CA MET A 41 -0.82 -14.67 -5.04
C MET A 41 0.67 -14.52 -4.67
N PRO A 42 1.29 -15.55 -4.06
CA PRO A 42 2.64 -15.46 -3.50
C PRO A 42 3.72 -15.17 -4.55
N ALA A 43 3.46 -15.50 -5.83
CA ALA A 43 4.35 -15.17 -6.95
C ALA A 43 4.65 -13.66 -7.07
N PHE A 44 3.72 -12.79 -6.65
CA PHE A 44 3.93 -11.35 -6.70
C PHE A 44 4.65 -10.78 -5.47
N ALA A 45 4.86 -11.56 -4.41
CA ALA A 45 5.48 -11.07 -3.18
C ALA A 45 6.91 -10.54 -3.44
N LEU A 46 7.72 -11.28 -4.22
CA LEU A 46 9.08 -10.90 -4.59
C LEU A 46 9.15 -9.59 -5.40
N PRO A 47 8.44 -9.43 -6.53
CA PRO A 47 8.49 -8.18 -7.28
C PRO A 47 7.93 -6.99 -6.49
N VAL A 48 6.91 -7.17 -5.64
CA VAL A 48 6.38 -6.09 -4.77
C VAL A 48 7.42 -5.68 -3.72
N LEU A 49 8.12 -6.65 -3.11
CA LEU A 49 9.22 -6.35 -2.18
C LEU A 49 10.31 -5.54 -2.86
N VAL A 50 10.80 -5.99 -4.02
CA VAL A 50 11.82 -5.26 -4.78
C VAL A 50 11.35 -3.85 -5.15
N GLY A 51 10.13 -3.72 -5.66
CA GLY A 51 9.52 -2.43 -5.99
C GLY A 51 9.43 -1.50 -4.78
N THR A 52 9.10 -2.03 -3.60
CA THR A 52 9.03 -1.27 -2.35
C THR A 52 10.40 -0.83 -1.85
N LEU A 53 11.41 -1.72 -1.90
CA LEU A 53 12.79 -1.39 -1.52
C LEU A 53 13.40 -0.31 -2.40
N LEU A 54 13.05 -0.28 -3.69
CA LEU A 54 13.49 0.77 -4.63
C LEU A 54 12.66 2.04 -4.49
N GLY A 55 11.33 1.91 -4.37
CA GLY A 55 10.38 3.00 -4.28
C GLY A 55 10.49 3.81 -2.96
N GLY A 56 10.79 3.15 -1.85
CA GLY A 56 10.96 3.78 -0.54
C GLY A 56 12.00 4.91 -0.51
N PRO A 57 13.26 4.68 -0.91
CA PRO A 57 14.28 5.73 -0.96
C PRO A 57 14.00 6.78 -2.04
N LEU A 58 13.35 6.41 -3.15
CA LEU A 58 12.89 7.37 -4.18
C LEU A 58 11.88 8.36 -3.60
N GLY A 59 10.86 7.88 -2.89
CA GLY A 59 9.87 8.73 -2.22
C GLY A 59 10.47 9.61 -1.13
N SER A 60 11.38 9.06 -0.32
CA SER A 60 12.11 9.83 0.71
C SER A 60 12.96 10.96 0.11
N LYS A 61 13.63 10.69 -1.02
CA LYS A 61 14.42 11.71 -1.74
C LYS A 61 13.53 12.81 -2.33
N LEU A 62 12.38 12.46 -2.91
CA LEU A 62 11.42 13.46 -3.41
C LEU A 62 10.92 14.37 -2.28
N ASN A 63 10.57 13.80 -1.12
CA ASN A 63 10.07 14.56 0.02
C ASN A 63 11.12 15.55 0.59
N LYS A 64 12.41 15.24 0.47
CA LYS A 64 13.48 16.18 0.86
C LYS A 64 13.64 17.36 -0.12
N ARG A 65 13.26 17.18 -1.39
CA ARG A 65 13.44 18.18 -2.45
C ARG A 65 12.24 19.14 -2.54
N PHE A 66 11.03 18.63 -2.30
CA PHE A 66 9.83 19.43 -2.21
C PHE A 66 9.57 19.75 -0.74
N GLY A 67 10.00 20.93 -0.27
CA GLY A 67 9.83 21.35 1.13
C GLY A 67 8.42 21.05 1.65
N GLY A 68 8.32 20.56 2.89
CA GLY A 68 7.14 19.83 3.41
C GLY A 68 5.77 20.53 3.27
N SER A 69 5.74 21.84 3.04
CA SER A 69 4.53 22.61 2.76
C SER A 69 3.90 22.27 1.40
N VAL A 70 4.72 21.99 0.37
CA VAL A 70 4.23 21.63 -0.97
C VAL A 70 3.66 20.22 -0.96
N PHE A 71 4.35 19.26 -0.34
CA PHE A 71 3.88 17.88 -0.25
C PHE A 71 2.51 17.78 0.44
N ARG A 72 2.32 18.53 1.53
CA ARG A 72 1.05 18.56 2.25
C ARG A 72 -0.09 19.14 1.42
N LYS A 73 0.15 20.20 0.65
CA LYS A 73 -0.86 20.79 -0.26
C LYS A 73 -1.22 19.84 -1.39
N VAL A 74 -0.23 19.19 -2.02
CA VAL A 74 -0.46 18.22 -3.09
C VAL A 74 -1.25 17.02 -2.57
N PHE A 75 -0.88 16.48 -1.40
CA PHE A 75 -1.61 15.37 -0.80
C PHE A 75 -3.05 15.74 -0.42
N ALA A 76 -3.27 16.95 0.12
CA ALA A 76 -4.61 17.46 0.42
C ALA A 76 -5.47 17.59 -0.86
N PHE A 77 -4.91 18.13 -1.94
CA PHE A 77 -5.62 18.22 -3.22
C PHE A 77 -5.94 16.84 -3.81
N PHE A 78 -5.00 15.89 -3.71
CA PHE A 78 -5.19 14.51 -4.14
C PHE A 78 -6.30 13.81 -3.36
N LEU A 79 -6.33 13.95 -2.03
CA LEU A 79 -7.41 13.42 -1.21
C LEU A 79 -8.75 14.06 -1.54
N LEU A 80 -8.79 15.38 -1.78
CA LEU A 80 -10.00 16.07 -2.19
C LEU A 80 -10.51 15.54 -3.54
N ALA A 81 -9.62 15.32 -4.50
CA ALA A 81 -9.97 14.72 -5.78
C ALA A 81 -10.52 13.30 -5.64
N ILE A 82 -9.93 12.45 -4.78
CA ILE A 82 -10.46 11.11 -4.48
C ILE A 82 -11.83 11.19 -3.81
N ALA A 83 -12.01 12.08 -2.84
CA ALA A 83 -13.28 12.25 -2.14
C ALA A 83 -14.39 12.67 -3.11
N LEU A 84 -14.10 13.64 -3.99
CA LEU A 84 -15.02 14.03 -5.06
C LEU A 84 -15.28 12.86 -6.02
N LYS A 85 -14.25 12.09 -6.40
CA LYS A 85 -14.43 10.91 -7.24
C LYS A 85 -15.37 9.89 -6.60
N ILE A 86 -15.23 9.60 -5.30
CA ILE A 86 -16.11 8.66 -4.60
C ILE A 86 -17.54 9.22 -4.50
N LEU A 87 -17.68 10.53 -4.26
CA LEU A 87 -18.99 11.19 -4.16
C LEU A 87 -19.74 11.26 -5.50
N PHE A 88 -19.00 11.44 -6.60
CA PHE A 88 -19.54 11.48 -7.96
C PHE A 88 -19.38 10.15 -8.71
N ALA A 89 -18.85 9.11 -8.06
CA ALA A 89 -18.82 7.78 -8.62
C ALA A 89 -20.26 7.22 -8.60
N PRO A 90 -20.81 6.81 -9.75
CA PRO A 90 -22.12 6.18 -9.80
C PRO A 90 -22.12 4.81 -9.10
#